data_AF-A0A957HDT2-F1
#
_entry.id   AF-A0A957HDT2-F1
#
_cell.length_a   1.000
_cell.length_b   1.000
_cell.length_c   1.000
_cell.angle_alpha   90.00
_cell.angle_beta   90.00
_cell.angle_gamma   90.00
#
_symmetry.space_group_name_H-M   'P 1'
#
loop_
_entity.id
_entity.type
_entity.pdbx_description
1 polymer ?
#
loop_
_entity_poly.entity_id
_entity_poly.type
_entity_poly.pdbx_seq_one_letter_code
_entity_poly.pdbx_strand_id
1 'polypeptide(L)'
;MIQIMDCTVMPDWDDDRKAQHLVQGIMESYDYALMVADGAVYNENGNIEIGPLDSKLKYWRQEKIELETGPAMERKKRSIKQLKREDIPFIPHLPVIPEESFINLRSTEEAARRAIVLSLVSRRAEGQSFDWFQQKVEQYRVQDAVTEDEWEFAEDDEPPEYILVKFSKRLESYWLLLWALGFVQQLNFPNNFAQVDRAYDAIDSRSVDQFLLEAKLRDASELLDMTDLYYRYHWALVDAELYGKKPPKNMLMPVVYERHYALNWLIGYKDASWDEVPTDT
;
A
#
# COMPACT_ATOMS: atom_id res chain seq x y z
N MET A 1 36.02 -3.44 5.79
CA MET A 1 36.82 -3.67 4.57
C MET A 1 35.99 -3.15 3.41
N ILE A 2 36.49 -2.19 2.64
CA ILE A 2 35.80 -1.76 1.41
C ILE A 2 36.09 -2.85 0.37
N GLN A 3 35.07 -3.61 -0.01
CA GLN A 3 35.18 -4.63 -1.04
C GLN A 3 34.84 -3.96 -2.37
N ILE A 4 35.86 -3.65 -3.17
CA ILE A 4 35.70 -3.08 -4.51
C ILE A 4 35.61 -4.26 -5.48
N MET A 5 34.43 -4.50 -6.04
CA MET A 5 34.26 -5.40 -7.19
C MET A 5 34.29 -4.55 -8.46
N ASP A 6 35.29 -4.77 -9.30
CA ASP A 6 35.38 -4.14 -10.61
C ASP A 6 34.81 -5.09 -11.67
N CYS A 7 33.80 -4.63 -12.41
CA CYS A 7 33.17 -5.37 -13.49
C CYS A 7 33.17 -4.51 -14.74
N THR A 8 33.97 -4.88 -15.73
CA THR A 8 33.97 -4.22 -17.04
C THR A 8 33.04 -4.98 -17.98
N VAL A 9 31.87 -4.40 -18.24
CA VAL A 9 30.93 -4.91 -19.26
C VAL A 9 31.24 -4.22 -20.58
N MET A 10 31.68 -4.98 -21.58
CA MET A 10 31.97 -4.51 -22.94
C MET A 10 30.98 -5.17 -23.91
N PRO A 11 29.71 -4.74 -23.98
CA PRO A 11 28.80 -5.28 -24.98
C PRO A 11 29.07 -4.59 -26.32
N ASP A 12 29.41 -5.38 -27.33
CA ASP A 12 29.36 -4.99 -28.74
C ASP A 12 27.91 -4.91 -29.27
N TRP A 13 26.93 -5.34 -28.47
CA TRP A 13 25.51 -5.41 -28.80
C TRP A 13 24.64 -5.66 -27.53
N ASP A 14 23.61 -4.83 -27.27
CA ASP A 14 22.70 -4.96 -26.11
C ASP A 14 21.22 -4.86 -26.54
N ASP A 15 20.82 -5.63 -27.57
CA ASP A 15 19.46 -5.55 -28.15
C ASP A 15 18.34 -5.87 -27.13
N ASP A 16 18.62 -6.73 -26.16
CA ASP A 16 17.67 -7.13 -25.11
C ASP A 16 17.92 -6.46 -23.75
N ARG A 17 18.81 -5.46 -23.68
CA ARG A 17 19.16 -4.75 -22.44
C ARG A 17 19.67 -5.65 -21.31
N LYS A 18 20.17 -6.85 -21.62
CA LYS A 18 20.69 -7.81 -20.64
C LYS A 18 21.86 -7.22 -19.86
N ALA A 19 22.69 -6.40 -20.51
CA ALA A 19 23.78 -5.71 -19.84
C ALA A 19 23.27 -4.65 -18.86
N GLN A 20 22.30 -3.82 -19.28
CA GLN A 20 21.65 -2.86 -18.39
C GLN A 20 21.01 -3.55 -17.18
N HIS A 21 20.19 -4.59 -17.39
CA HIS A 21 19.51 -5.30 -16.30
C HIS A 21 20.47 -5.97 -15.33
N LEU A 22 21.56 -6.55 -15.83
CA LEU A 22 22.62 -7.12 -14.99
C LEU A 22 23.26 -6.04 -14.11
N VAL A 23 23.63 -4.89 -14.69
CA VAL A 23 24.26 -3.79 -13.95
C VAL A 23 23.28 -3.24 -12.90
N GLN A 24 22.03 -2.99 -13.27
CA GLN A 24 21.01 -2.50 -12.33
C GLN A 24 20.75 -3.50 -11.20
N GLY A 25 20.58 -4.79 -11.50
CA GLY A 25 20.37 -5.81 -10.46
C GLY A 25 21.56 -6.01 -9.53
N ILE A 26 22.80 -5.87 -10.05
CA ILE A 26 24.00 -5.83 -9.20
C ILE A 26 23.93 -4.59 -8.31
N MET A 27 23.67 -3.41 -8.86
CA MET A 27 23.64 -2.16 -8.10
C MET A 27 22.54 -2.13 -7.02
N GLU A 28 21.36 -2.71 -7.30
CA GLU A 28 20.27 -2.87 -6.33
C GLU A 28 20.64 -3.77 -5.13
N SER A 29 21.62 -4.65 -5.30
CA SER A 29 22.06 -5.58 -4.25
C SER A 29 23.03 -4.96 -3.24
N TYR A 30 23.46 -3.71 -3.45
CA TYR A 30 24.42 -3.04 -2.58
C TYR A 30 23.93 -1.65 -2.18
N ASP A 31 23.98 -1.36 -0.87
CA ASP A 31 23.86 0.00 -0.38
C ASP A 31 25.03 0.82 -0.95
N TYR A 32 24.73 1.78 -1.84
CA TYR A 32 25.69 2.72 -2.47
C TYR A 32 26.53 2.18 -3.65
N ALA A 33 25.87 1.59 -4.65
CA ALA A 33 26.53 1.29 -5.92
C ALA A 33 26.58 2.52 -6.85
N LEU A 34 27.77 2.80 -7.40
CA LEU A 34 27.99 3.87 -8.37
C LEU A 34 28.55 3.31 -9.67
N MET A 35 28.03 3.78 -10.79
CA MET A 35 28.52 3.45 -12.12
C MET A 35 29.34 4.61 -12.68
N VAL A 36 30.54 4.33 -13.19
CA VAL A 36 31.39 5.32 -13.85
C VAL A 36 31.35 5.09 -15.35
N ALA A 37 30.94 6.10 -16.11
CA ALA A 37 30.90 6.01 -17.57
C ALA A 37 31.06 7.40 -18.21
N ASP A 38 31.80 7.47 -19.33
CA ASP A 38 32.06 8.71 -20.09
C ASP A 38 32.58 9.88 -19.22
N GLY A 39 33.35 9.59 -18.17
CA GLY A 39 33.88 10.61 -17.26
C GLY A 39 32.86 11.18 -16.26
N ALA A 40 31.67 10.58 -16.16
CA ALA A 40 30.64 10.89 -15.18
C ALA A 40 30.36 9.69 -14.26
N VAL A 41 29.76 9.98 -13.11
CA VAL A 41 29.32 9.04 -12.08
C VAL A 41 27.80 9.05 -12.06
N TYR A 42 27.20 7.87 -12.06
CA TYR A 42 25.76 7.67 -12.06
C TYR A 42 25.34 6.76 -10.89
N ASN A 43 24.15 6.99 -10.35
CA ASN A 43 23.54 6.11 -9.35
C ASN A 43 22.86 4.88 -9.99
N GLU A 44 22.28 4.00 -9.17
CA GLU A 44 21.60 2.77 -9.58
C GLU A 44 20.43 3.00 -10.56
N ASN A 45 19.83 4.18 -10.51
CA ASN A 45 18.78 4.62 -11.42
C ASN A 45 19.34 5.17 -12.76
N GLY A 46 20.66 5.21 -12.90
CA GLY A 46 21.39 5.77 -14.03
C GLY A 46 21.35 7.29 -14.10
N ASN A 47 20.94 7.98 -13.03
CA ASN A 47 20.97 9.45 -12.97
C ASN A 47 22.38 9.91 -12.64
N ILE A 48 22.81 11.02 -13.24
CA ILE A 48 24.12 11.59 -12.96
C ILE A 48 24.20 12.13 -11.53
N GLU A 49 25.27 11.77 -10.82
CA GLU A 49 25.64 12.31 -9.52
C GLU A 49 26.77 13.35 -9.67
N ILE A 50 27.79 13.03 -10.47
CA ILE A 50 28.97 13.88 -10.67
C ILE A 50 29.44 13.76 -12.12
N GLY A 51 29.73 14.86 -12.80
CA GLY A 51 30.36 14.82 -14.11
C GLY A 51 30.51 16.18 -14.78
N PRO A 52 31.19 16.25 -15.94
CA PRO A 52 31.24 17.44 -16.80
C PRO A 52 29.84 18.01 -17.14
N LEU A 53 29.74 19.31 -17.40
CA LEU A 53 28.48 20.01 -17.73
C LEU A 53 27.75 19.44 -18.95
N ASP A 54 28.48 18.82 -19.87
CA ASP A 54 27.97 18.19 -21.09
C ASP A 54 27.67 16.69 -20.94
N SER A 55 27.81 16.15 -19.72
CA SER A 55 27.45 14.76 -19.43
C SER A 55 25.97 14.50 -19.65
N LYS A 56 25.63 13.28 -20.07
CA LYS A 56 24.24 12.85 -20.11
C LYS A 56 23.67 12.87 -18.69
N LEU A 57 22.52 13.51 -18.49
CA LEU A 57 21.85 13.50 -17.18
C LEU A 57 21.37 12.09 -16.77
N LYS A 58 21.19 11.20 -17.76
CA LYS A 58 20.80 9.81 -17.55
C LYS A 58 21.60 8.90 -18.49
N TYR A 59 22.27 7.89 -17.94
CA TYR A 59 23.11 6.96 -18.70
C TYR A 59 22.28 5.97 -19.50
N TRP A 60 21.30 5.33 -18.84
CA TRP A 60 20.41 4.38 -19.49
C TRP A 60 19.47 5.11 -20.45
N ARG A 61 19.32 4.54 -21.65
CA ARG A 61 18.30 5.00 -22.60
C ARG A 61 16.96 4.88 -21.86
N GLN A 62 16.29 6.00 -21.64
CA GLN A 62 14.92 5.94 -21.17
C GLN A 62 14.17 5.09 -22.17
N GLU A 63 13.49 4.06 -21.67
CA GLU A 63 12.38 3.49 -22.40
C GLU A 63 11.59 4.69 -22.95
N LYS A 64 11.37 4.71 -24.27
CA LYS A 64 10.07 5.19 -24.70
C LYS A 64 9.16 4.29 -23.88
N ILE A 65 8.60 4.82 -22.80
CA ILE A 65 7.44 4.22 -22.17
C ILE A 65 6.48 4.16 -23.35
N GLU A 66 6.41 3.01 -24.01
CA GLU A 66 5.22 2.67 -24.75
C GLU A 66 4.15 2.91 -23.71
N LEU A 67 3.38 3.98 -23.89
CA LEU A 67 2.26 4.26 -23.03
C LEU A 67 1.47 2.96 -23.06
N GLU A 68 1.57 2.15 -22.00
CA GLU A 68 0.81 0.92 -21.88
C GLU A 68 -0.63 1.38 -22.10
N THR A 69 -1.20 1.05 -23.25
CA THR A 69 -2.56 1.48 -23.57
C THR A 69 -3.46 0.45 -22.92
N GLY A 70 -4.33 0.88 -22.02
CA GLY A 70 -5.22 -0.06 -21.34
C GLY A 70 -5.90 0.56 -20.12
N PRO A 71 -6.93 -0.11 -19.59
CA PRO A 71 -7.58 0.24 -18.34
C PRO A 71 -6.62 0.60 -17.20
N ALA A 72 -5.53 -0.14 -17.01
CA ALA A 72 -4.56 0.11 -15.92
C ALA A 72 -3.85 1.47 -16.06
N MET A 73 -3.44 1.83 -17.27
CA MET A 73 -2.80 3.12 -17.52
C MET A 73 -3.79 4.29 -17.44
N GLU A 74 -5.02 4.11 -17.91
CA GLU A 74 -6.06 5.14 -17.76
C GLU A 74 -6.38 5.40 -16.29
N ARG A 75 -6.39 4.36 -15.46
CA ARG A 75 -6.48 4.50 -14.00
C ARG A 75 -5.29 5.28 -13.42
N LYS A 76 -4.06 4.90 -13.77
CA LYS A 76 -2.85 5.67 -13.37
C LYS A 76 -2.94 7.15 -13.77
N LYS A 77 -3.44 7.46 -14.97
CA LYS A 77 -3.66 8.84 -15.42
C LYS A 77 -4.69 9.57 -14.56
N ARG A 78 -5.80 8.91 -14.17
CA ARG A 78 -6.79 9.49 -13.25
C ARG A 78 -6.17 9.81 -11.90
N SER A 79 -5.42 8.88 -11.31
CA SER A 79 -4.73 9.09 -10.03
C SER A 79 -3.71 10.22 -10.11
N ILE A 80 -2.84 10.25 -11.13
CA ILE A 80 -1.87 11.33 -11.32
C ILE A 80 -2.56 12.69 -11.49
N LYS A 81 -3.70 12.73 -12.19
CA LYS A 81 -4.50 13.97 -12.31
C LYS A 81 -5.02 14.43 -10.96
N GLN A 82 -5.39 13.51 -10.07
CA GLN A 82 -5.80 13.83 -8.70
C GLN A 82 -4.62 14.34 -7.86
N LEU A 83 -3.47 13.64 -7.87
CA LEU A 83 -2.25 14.08 -7.17
C LEU A 83 -1.83 15.49 -7.58
N LYS A 84 -1.91 15.82 -8.88
CA LYS A 84 -1.63 17.18 -9.39
C LYS A 84 -2.59 18.24 -8.84
N ARG A 85 -3.89 17.92 -8.73
CA ARG A 85 -4.90 18.83 -8.17
C ARG A 85 -4.68 19.07 -6.69
N GLU A 86 -4.24 18.03 -5.99
CA GLU A 86 -3.95 18.06 -4.56
C GLU A 86 -2.52 18.53 -4.27
N ASP A 87 -1.71 18.83 -5.29
CA ASP A 87 -0.31 19.26 -5.14
C ASP A 87 0.51 18.27 -4.28
N ILE A 88 0.38 16.99 -4.64
CA ILE A 88 1.11 15.86 -4.06
C ILE A 88 2.20 15.42 -5.06
N PRO A 89 3.46 15.24 -4.60
CA PRO A 89 4.54 14.72 -5.44
C PRO A 89 4.20 13.34 -6.03
N PHE A 90 4.66 13.07 -7.24
CA PHE A 90 4.54 11.75 -7.88
C PHE A 90 5.73 11.52 -8.82
N ILE A 91 6.09 10.26 -9.05
CA ILE A 91 7.05 9.87 -10.09
C ILE A 91 6.35 9.29 -11.32
N PRO A 92 6.77 9.63 -12.55
CA PRO A 92 6.12 9.12 -13.77
C PRO A 92 6.25 7.61 -13.96
N HIS A 93 7.33 7.01 -13.45
CA HIS A 93 7.70 5.61 -13.69
C HIS A 93 7.23 4.65 -12.59
N LEU A 94 6.46 5.11 -11.58
CA LEU A 94 5.82 4.19 -10.64
C LEU A 94 4.91 3.22 -11.43
N PRO A 95 5.04 1.90 -11.28
CA PRO A 95 4.27 0.93 -12.06
C PRO A 95 2.75 1.14 -12.01
N VAL A 96 2.06 0.58 -13.00
CA VAL A 96 0.60 0.43 -12.91
C VAL A 96 0.28 -0.79 -12.03
N ILE A 97 -0.84 -0.73 -11.30
CA ILE A 97 -1.40 -1.96 -10.70
C ILE A 97 -2.11 -2.79 -11.78
N PRO A 98 -2.19 -4.13 -11.65
CA PRO A 98 -2.82 -5.01 -12.63
C PRO A 98 -4.27 -4.65 -12.99
N GLU A 99 -4.73 -5.11 -14.16
CA GLU A 99 -6.11 -4.95 -14.60
C GLU A 99 -7.05 -5.94 -13.92
N GLU A 100 -8.36 -5.68 -14.02
CA GLU A 100 -9.42 -6.46 -13.39
C GLU A 100 -9.35 -7.96 -13.73
N SER A 101 -8.94 -8.32 -14.95
CA SER A 101 -8.80 -9.72 -15.38
C SER A 101 -7.68 -10.50 -14.68
N PHE A 102 -6.81 -9.82 -13.94
CA PHE A 102 -5.64 -10.40 -13.27
C PHE A 102 -5.74 -10.31 -11.74
N ILE A 103 -6.86 -9.83 -11.20
CA ILE A 103 -7.09 -9.78 -9.76
C ILE A 103 -8.05 -10.88 -9.30
N ASN A 104 -7.87 -11.30 -8.05
CA ASN A 104 -8.75 -12.22 -7.37
C ASN A 104 -9.47 -11.47 -6.25
N LEU A 105 -10.59 -10.83 -6.61
CA LEU A 105 -11.32 -9.98 -5.68
C LEU A 105 -11.93 -10.81 -4.54
N ARG A 106 -11.71 -10.37 -3.30
CA ARG A 106 -12.37 -10.95 -2.12
C ARG A 106 -13.88 -10.78 -2.24
N SER A 107 -14.63 -11.80 -1.83
CA SER A 107 -16.09 -11.74 -1.83
C SER A 107 -16.62 -10.70 -0.85
N THR A 108 -17.85 -10.24 -1.07
CA THR A 108 -18.55 -9.34 -0.14
C THR A 108 -18.60 -9.92 1.29
N GLU A 109 -18.81 -11.23 1.41
CA GLU A 109 -18.87 -11.90 2.70
C GLU A 109 -17.50 -11.91 3.40
N GLU A 110 -16.42 -12.30 2.70
CA GLU A 110 -15.06 -12.23 3.24
C GLU A 110 -14.72 -10.81 3.73
N ALA A 111 -14.99 -9.80 2.90
CA ALA A 111 -14.73 -8.41 3.23
C ALA A 111 -15.55 -7.92 4.45
N ALA A 112 -16.82 -8.31 4.54
CA ALA A 112 -17.68 -7.95 5.67
C ALA A 112 -17.23 -8.62 6.98
N ARG A 113 -16.88 -9.90 6.93
CA ARG A 113 -16.37 -10.63 8.11
C ARG A 113 -15.04 -10.06 8.58
N ARG A 114 -14.15 -9.72 7.64
CA ARG A 114 -12.89 -9.03 7.94
C ARG A 114 -13.11 -7.66 8.57
N ALA A 115 -14.07 -6.88 8.06
CA ALA A 115 -14.43 -5.60 8.65
C ALA A 115 -14.88 -5.73 10.11
N ILE A 116 -15.68 -6.75 10.42
CA ILE A 116 -16.10 -7.04 11.80
C ILE A 116 -14.87 -7.32 12.68
N VAL A 117 -13.98 -8.20 12.27
CA VAL A 117 -12.79 -8.54 13.06
C VAL A 117 -11.90 -7.33 13.31
N LEU A 118 -11.62 -6.52 12.29
CA LEU A 118 -10.81 -5.30 12.44
C LEU A 118 -11.42 -4.29 13.42
N SER A 119 -12.76 -4.18 13.45
CA SER A 119 -13.46 -3.38 14.45
C SER A 119 -13.25 -3.91 15.87
N LEU A 120 -13.35 -5.23 16.07
CA LEU A 120 -13.15 -5.86 17.37
C LEU A 120 -11.71 -5.71 17.87
N VAL A 121 -10.73 -5.93 17.00
CA VAL A 121 -9.29 -5.87 17.32
C VAL A 121 -8.87 -4.42 17.63
N SER A 122 -9.39 -3.45 16.88
CA SER A 122 -9.18 -2.02 17.19
C SER A 122 -9.74 -1.67 18.58
N ARG A 123 -10.96 -2.12 18.93
CA ARG A 123 -11.54 -1.89 20.27
C ARG A 123 -10.79 -2.59 21.39
N ARG A 124 -10.25 -3.79 21.12
CA ARG A 124 -9.37 -4.50 22.06
C ARG A 124 -8.10 -3.69 22.35
N ALA A 125 -7.53 -3.04 21.34
CA ALA A 125 -6.40 -2.12 21.51
C ALA A 125 -6.76 -0.82 22.24
N GLU A 126 -8.03 -0.40 22.19
CA GLU A 126 -8.56 0.78 22.87
C GLU A 126 -9.05 0.50 24.30
N GLY A 127 -8.89 -0.74 24.80
CA GLY A 127 -9.09 -1.07 26.22
C GLY A 127 -10.26 -2.01 26.52
N GLN A 128 -10.92 -2.60 25.53
CA GLN A 128 -11.83 -3.72 25.79
C GLN A 128 -11.07 -4.94 26.31
N SER A 129 -11.70 -5.78 27.14
CA SER A 129 -11.07 -7.00 27.65
C SER A 129 -11.03 -8.12 26.62
N PHE A 130 -10.18 -9.12 26.86
CA PHE A 130 -10.19 -10.37 26.09
C PHE A 130 -11.56 -11.09 26.16
N ASP A 131 -12.18 -11.17 27.34
CA ASP A 131 -13.53 -11.74 27.50
C ASP A 131 -14.57 -11.07 26.60
N TRP A 132 -14.54 -9.73 26.51
CA TRP A 132 -15.41 -8.98 25.61
C TRP A 132 -15.12 -9.33 24.15
N PHE A 133 -13.85 -9.43 23.77
CA PHE A 133 -13.44 -9.78 22.42
C PHE A 133 -13.93 -11.18 22.04
N GLN A 134 -13.69 -12.20 22.88
CA GLN A 134 -14.15 -13.57 22.65
C GLN A 134 -15.68 -13.65 22.54
N GLN A 135 -16.40 -12.99 23.46
CA GLN A 135 -17.86 -12.95 23.41
C GLN A 135 -18.36 -12.35 22.10
N LYS A 136 -17.72 -11.29 21.60
CA LYS A 136 -18.10 -10.64 20.34
C LYS A 136 -17.75 -11.48 19.12
N VAL A 137 -16.58 -12.11 19.09
CA VAL A 137 -16.19 -13.04 18.03
C VAL A 137 -17.22 -14.18 17.93
N GLU A 138 -17.65 -14.74 19.06
CA GLU A 138 -18.67 -15.79 19.09
C GLU A 138 -20.05 -15.26 18.67
N GLN A 139 -20.49 -14.14 19.24
CA GLN A 139 -21.76 -13.48 18.91
C GLN A 139 -21.86 -13.19 17.41
N TYR A 140 -20.74 -12.80 16.79
CA TYR A 140 -20.68 -12.39 15.39
C TYR A 140 -20.31 -13.53 14.44
N ARG A 141 -19.96 -14.72 14.95
CA ARG A 141 -19.61 -15.91 14.16
C ARG A 141 -18.47 -15.67 13.17
N VAL A 142 -17.40 -15.03 13.65
CA VAL A 142 -16.22 -14.64 12.85
C VAL A 142 -14.93 -15.33 13.30
N GLN A 143 -15.01 -16.42 14.06
CA GLN A 143 -13.86 -17.14 14.64
C GLN A 143 -12.77 -17.47 13.61
N ASP A 144 -13.17 -17.97 12.45
CA ASP A 144 -12.32 -18.37 11.32
C ASP A 144 -11.81 -17.18 10.48
N ALA A 145 -12.27 -15.96 10.75
CA ALA A 145 -11.78 -14.73 10.11
C ALA A 145 -10.78 -13.95 10.98
N VAL A 146 -10.62 -14.34 12.26
CA VAL A 146 -9.59 -13.81 13.16
C VAL A 146 -8.28 -14.51 12.86
N THR A 147 -7.23 -13.74 12.65
CA THR A 147 -5.91 -14.30 12.34
C THR A 147 -5.14 -14.74 13.59
N GLU A 148 -4.03 -15.44 13.39
CA GLU A 148 -3.16 -15.87 14.49
C GLU A 148 -2.57 -14.67 15.24
N ASP A 149 -2.02 -13.68 14.51
CA ASP A 149 -1.54 -12.41 15.08
C ASP A 149 -2.59 -11.70 15.94
N GLU A 150 -3.86 -11.76 15.52
CA GLU A 150 -4.97 -11.11 16.22
C GLU A 150 -5.41 -11.85 17.46
N TRP A 151 -5.38 -13.19 17.44
CA TRP A 151 -5.61 -14.00 18.63
C TRP A 151 -4.50 -13.80 19.65
N GLU A 152 -3.23 -13.86 19.21
CA GLU A 152 -2.07 -13.64 20.08
C GLU A 152 -2.14 -12.27 20.75
N PHE A 153 -2.45 -11.23 19.97
CA PHE A 153 -2.66 -9.89 20.52
C PHE A 153 -3.84 -9.82 21.50
N ALA A 154 -4.98 -10.42 21.16
CA ALA A 154 -6.18 -10.31 21.98
C ALA A 154 -6.02 -11.01 23.34
N GLU A 155 -5.27 -12.12 23.38
CA GLU A 155 -4.96 -12.92 24.56
C GLU A 155 -3.92 -12.29 25.49
N ASP A 156 -3.09 -11.37 24.99
CA ASP A 156 -2.06 -10.71 25.79
C ASP A 156 -2.68 -9.68 26.76
N ASP A 157 -2.60 -9.95 28.06
CA ASP A 157 -3.13 -9.08 29.11
C ASP A 157 -2.36 -7.76 29.25
N GLU A 158 -1.08 -7.71 28.83
CA GLU A 158 -0.24 -6.51 28.92
C GLU A 158 0.54 -6.25 27.61
N PRO A 159 -0.16 -6.01 26.47
CA PRO A 159 0.51 -5.81 25.19
C PRO A 159 1.40 -4.56 25.24
N PRO A 160 2.61 -4.62 24.66
CA PRO A 160 3.46 -3.45 24.54
C PRO A 160 2.75 -2.28 23.83
N GLU A 161 3.08 -1.04 24.19
CA GLU A 161 2.43 0.15 23.63
C GLU A 161 2.45 0.20 22.09
N TYR A 162 3.55 -0.22 21.46
CA TYR A 162 3.65 -0.24 20.00
C TYR A 162 2.70 -1.26 19.35
N ILE A 163 2.35 -2.35 20.05
CA ILE A 163 1.36 -3.34 19.60
C ILE A 163 -0.05 -2.75 19.73
N LEU A 164 -0.36 -2.07 20.84
CA LEU A 164 -1.63 -1.33 21.00
C LEU A 164 -1.79 -0.27 19.89
N VAL A 165 -0.71 0.45 19.56
CA VAL A 165 -0.73 1.38 18.42
C VAL A 165 -0.96 0.64 17.11
N LYS A 166 -0.23 -0.45 16.79
CA LYS A 166 -0.45 -1.25 15.57
C LYS A 166 -1.91 -1.66 15.42
N PHE A 167 -2.49 -2.27 16.44
CA PHE A 167 -3.84 -2.82 16.37
C PHE A 167 -4.95 -1.77 16.46
N SER A 168 -4.76 -0.66 17.18
CA SER A 168 -5.70 0.47 17.14
C SER A 168 -5.79 1.10 15.74
N LYS A 169 -4.68 1.11 14.96
CA LYS A 169 -4.70 1.61 13.57
C LYS A 169 -5.48 0.72 12.60
N ARG A 170 -5.80 -0.52 12.95
CA ARG A 170 -6.74 -1.36 12.17
C ARG A 170 -8.12 -0.73 12.00
N LEU A 171 -8.47 0.28 12.80
CA LEU A 171 -9.65 1.11 12.59
C LEU A 171 -9.67 1.77 11.19
N GLU A 172 -8.51 2.18 10.64
CA GLU A 172 -8.44 2.78 9.31
C GLU A 172 -8.68 1.75 8.20
N SER A 173 -8.14 0.54 8.37
CA SER A 173 -8.45 -0.61 7.53
C SER A 173 -9.96 -0.92 7.57
N TYR A 174 -10.54 -0.98 8.77
CA TYR A 174 -11.99 -1.16 8.96
C TYR A 174 -12.81 -0.06 8.27
N TRP A 175 -12.43 1.20 8.44
CA TRP A 175 -13.11 2.33 7.83
C TRP A 175 -13.08 2.28 6.30
N LEU A 176 -11.96 1.85 5.72
CA LEU A 176 -11.87 1.56 4.30
C LEU A 176 -12.80 0.41 3.90
N LEU A 177 -12.84 -0.70 4.65
CA LEU A 177 -13.74 -1.79 4.33
C LEU A 177 -15.22 -1.37 4.42
N LEU A 178 -15.60 -0.51 5.37
CA LEU A 178 -16.94 0.08 5.41
C LEU A 178 -17.25 0.91 4.15
N TRP A 179 -16.26 1.62 3.60
CA TRP A 179 -16.41 2.30 2.32
C TRP A 179 -16.57 1.31 1.17
N ALA A 180 -15.73 0.28 1.13
CA ALA A 180 -15.78 -0.77 0.11
C ALA A 180 -17.12 -1.52 0.12
N LEU A 181 -17.72 -1.72 1.29
CA LEU A 181 -18.99 -2.43 1.49
C LEU A 181 -20.23 -1.52 1.39
N GLY A 182 -20.06 -0.23 1.09
CA GLY A 182 -21.15 0.72 0.84
C GLY A 182 -21.76 1.40 2.08
N PHE A 183 -21.28 1.11 3.29
CA PHE A 183 -21.70 1.79 4.53
C PHE A 183 -21.15 3.22 4.64
N VAL A 184 -19.98 3.45 4.07
CA VAL A 184 -19.36 4.78 3.95
C VAL A 184 -19.36 5.19 2.48
N GLN A 185 -19.99 6.32 2.19
CA GLN A 185 -20.15 6.80 0.81
C GLN A 185 -18.86 7.38 0.23
N GLN A 186 -18.09 8.11 1.04
CA GLN A 186 -16.86 8.76 0.63
C GLN A 186 -15.82 8.71 1.75
N LEU A 187 -14.58 8.43 1.38
CA LEU A 187 -13.44 8.55 2.28
C LEU A 187 -12.94 9.98 2.30
N ASN A 188 -12.67 10.51 3.50
CA ASN A 188 -11.98 11.78 3.64
C ASN A 188 -10.54 11.67 3.12
N PHE A 189 -10.02 12.79 2.62
CA PHE A 189 -8.59 12.93 2.35
C PHE A 189 -7.77 12.47 3.59
N PRO A 190 -6.66 11.72 3.43
CA PRO A 190 -6.02 10.99 4.53
C PRO A 190 -5.13 11.89 5.39
N ASN A 191 -5.57 13.11 5.70
CA ASN A 191 -4.95 14.03 6.65
C ASN A 191 -5.62 14.01 8.04
N ASN A 192 -6.63 13.17 8.22
CA ASN A 192 -7.35 12.96 9.47
C ASN A 192 -7.68 11.48 9.65
N PHE A 193 -7.73 11.04 10.90
CA PHE A 193 -8.19 9.70 11.26
C PHE A 193 -9.70 9.53 11.00
N ALA A 194 -10.13 8.28 10.91
CA ALA A 194 -11.51 7.86 10.78
C ALA A 194 -12.38 8.38 11.95
N GLN A 195 -13.66 8.57 11.67
CA GLN A 195 -14.64 8.98 12.70
C GLN A 195 -15.02 7.76 13.53
N VAL A 196 -14.36 7.59 14.68
CA VAL A 196 -14.50 6.41 15.58
C VAL A 196 -15.96 6.08 15.86
N ASP A 197 -16.75 7.05 16.35
CA ASP A 197 -18.17 6.83 16.69
C ASP A 197 -18.98 6.30 15.51
N ARG A 198 -18.77 6.87 14.32
CA ARG A 198 -19.48 6.46 13.11
C ARG A 198 -19.02 5.11 12.59
N ALA A 199 -17.73 4.80 12.71
CA ALA A 199 -17.19 3.50 12.34
C ALA A 199 -17.87 2.42 13.20
N TYR A 200 -17.87 2.63 14.51
CA TYR A 200 -18.43 1.72 15.49
C TYR A 200 -19.95 1.57 15.43
N ASP A 201 -20.68 2.66 15.19
CA ASP A 201 -22.13 2.65 14.96
C ASP A 201 -22.52 1.81 13.74
N ALA A 202 -21.66 1.65 12.73
CA ALA A 202 -21.96 0.87 11.54
C ALA A 202 -22.29 -0.61 11.84
N ILE A 203 -21.64 -1.20 12.85
CA ILE A 203 -21.94 -2.57 13.31
C ILE A 203 -22.89 -2.54 14.52
N ASP A 204 -22.67 -1.66 15.49
CA ASP A 204 -23.41 -1.72 16.77
C ASP A 204 -24.92 -1.40 16.63
N SER A 205 -25.30 -0.61 15.61
CA SER A 205 -26.71 -0.28 15.33
C SER A 205 -27.47 -1.40 14.60
N ARG A 206 -26.82 -2.54 14.32
CA ARG A 206 -27.36 -3.65 13.51
C ARG A 206 -27.12 -5.00 14.18
N SER A 207 -27.88 -6.01 13.75
CA SER A 207 -27.43 -7.39 13.93
C SER A 207 -26.36 -7.73 12.90
N VAL A 208 -25.55 -8.77 13.15
CA VAL A 208 -24.55 -9.25 12.17
C VAL A 208 -25.22 -9.70 10.88
N ASP A 209 -26.36 -10.41 10.98
CA ASP A 209 -27.11 -10.84 9.81
C ASP A 209 -27.58 -9.64 8.97
N GLN A 210 -28.00 -8.55 9.63
CA GLN A 210 -28.37 -7.31 8.95
C GLN A 210 -27.15 -6.63 8.32
N PHE A 211 -26.01 -6.57 9.00
CA PHE A 211 -24.77 -6.03 8.45
C PHE A 211 -24.32 -6.81 7.20
N LEU A 212 -24.33 -8.15 7.25
CA LEU A 212 -23.97 -8.99 6.10
C LEU A 212 -24.96 -8.85 4.94
N LEU A 213 -26.26 -8.72 5.23
CA LEU A 213 -27.30 -8.54 4.21
C LEU A 213 -27.24 -7.17 3.53
N GLU A 214 -26.92 -6.11 4.28
CA GLU A 214 -26.81 -4.75 3.76
C GLU A 214 -25.49 -4.49 3.04
N ALA A 215 -24.45 -5.27 3.34
CA ALA A 215 -23.13 -5.15 2.74
C ALA A 215 -23.20 -5.34 1.21
N LYS A 216 -22.64 -4.36 0.48
CA LYS A 216 -22.54 -4.40 -0.98
C LYS A 216 -21.16 -3.94 -1.38
N LEU A 217 -20.33 -4.91 -1.76
CA LEU A 217 -18.99 -4.61 -2.25
C LEU A 217 -19.08 -3.77 -3.53
N ARG A 218 -18.29 -2.70 -3.58
CA ARG A 218 -18.11 -1.87 -4.77
C ARG A 218 -17.53 -2.68 -5.92
N ASP A 219 -17.76 -2.24 -7.14
CA ASP A 219 -17.23 -2.91 -8.31
C ASP A 219 -15.70 -2.87 -8.34
N ALA A 220 -15.10 -3.83 -9.05
CA ALA A 220 -13.66 -3.99 -9.12
C ALA A 220 -12.95 -2.75 -9.71
N SER A 221 -13.59 -2.04 -10.65
CA SER A 221 -13.04 -0.84 -11.25
C SER A 221 -12.92 0.30 -10.22
N GLU A 222 -13.94 0.51 -9.40
CA GLU A 222 -13.91 1.50 -8.31
C GLU A 222 -12.89 1.14 -7.24
N LEU A 223 -12.80 -0.14 -6.85
CA LEU A 223 -11.81 -0.61 -5.88
C LEU A 223 -10.39 -0.43 -6.41
N LEU A 224 -10.12 -0.82 -7.67
CA LEU A 224 -8.82 -0.64 -8.30
C LEU A 224 -8.44 0.83 -8.41
N ASP A 225 -9.37 1.72 -8.81
CA ASP A 225 -9.13 3.16 -8.85
C ASP A 225 -8.70 3.71 -7.48
N MET A 226 -9.32 3.24 -6.41
CA MET A 226 -8.92 3.60 -5.05
C MET A 226 -7.56 3.01 -4.67
N THR A 227 -7.29 1.74 -5.02
CA THR A 227 -6.00 1.09 -4.78
C THR A 227 -4.87 1.85 -5.46
N ASP A 228 -5.01 2.23 -6.73
CA ASP A 228 -3.97 2.94 -7.48
C ASP A 228 -3.69 4.33 -6.89
N LEU A 229 -4.73 4.99 -6.36
CA LEU A 229 -4.62 6.28 -5.68
C LEU A 229 -3.87 6.14 -4.34
N TYR A 230 -4.25 5.19 -3.49
CA TYR A 230 -3.57 4.97 -2.20
C TYR A 230 -2.15 4.43 -2.37
N TYR A 231 -1.89 3.59 -3.37
CA TYR A 231 -0.55 3.18 -3.76
C TYR A 231 0.36 4.39 -4.04
N ARG A 232 -0.16 5.40 -4.75
CA ARG A 232 0.57 6.66 -5.02
C ARG A 232 0.68 7.60 -3.83
N TYR A 233 -0.35 7.71 -3.00
CA TYR A 233 -0.22 8.45 -1.74
C TYR A 233 0.82 7.84 -0.83
N HIS A 234 0.85 6.50 -0.75
CA HIS A 234 1.79 5.77 0.07
C HIS A 234 3.22 5.99 -0.43
N TRP A 235 3.45 5.86 -1.74
CA TRP A 235 4.73 6.23 -2.36
C TRP A 235 5.16 7.67 -2.00
N ALA A 236 4.25 8.65 -2.10
CA ALA A 236 4.58 10.05 -1.83
C ALA A 236 4.95 10.31 -0.36
N LEU A 237 4.39 9.54 0.57
CA LEU A 237 4.76 9.59 1.98
C LEU A 237 6.11 8.93 2.24
N VAL A 238 6.37 7.77 1.63
CA VAL A 238 7.67 7.07 1.72
C VAL A 238 8.80 7.92 1.12
N ASP A 239 8.59 8.57 -0.02
CA ASP A 239 9.56 9.53 -0.59
C ASP A 239 9.85 10.68 0.40
N ALA A 240 8.80 11.25 0.98
CA ALA A 240 8.96 12.35 1.92
C ALA A 240 9.77 11.90 3.16
N GLU A 241 9.49 10.72 3.70
CA GLU A 241 10.22 10.14 4.83
C GLU A 241 11.69 9.86 4.49
N LEU A 242 11.96 9.19 3.36
CA LEU A 242 13.30 8.83 2.91
C LEU A 242 14.22 10.05 2.78
N TYR A 243 13.66 11.18 2.32
CA TYR A 243 14.41 12.43 2.13
C TYR A 243 14.23 13.44 3.29
N GLY A 244 13.66 13.03 4.43
CA GLY A 244 13.47 13.90 5.59
C GLY A 244 12.60 15.14 5.33
N LYS A 245 11.70 15.07 4.35
CA LYS A 245 10.75 16.12 4.00
C LYS A 245 9.49 16.01 4.86
N LYS A 246 8.72 17.10 4.93
CA LYS A 246 7.40 17.06 5.58
C LYS A 246 6.42 16.23 4.73
N PRO A 247 5.50 15.47 5.37
CA PRO A 247 4.44 14.77 4.66
C PRO A 247 3.64 15.72 3.75
N PRO A 248 3.47 15.41 2.46
CA PRO A 248 2.67 16.22 1.55
C PRO A 248 1.24 16.41 2.07
N LYS A 249 0.77 17.66 2.05
CA LYS A 249 -0.58 18.07 2.48
C LYS A 249 -1.00 17.57 3.87
N ASN A 250 -0.03 17.38 4.78
CA ASN A 250 -0.26 16.83 6.12
C ASN A 250 -0.95 15.46 6.10
N MET A 251 -0.76 14.66 5.04
CA MET A 251 -1.22 13.28 5.03
C MET A 251 -0.59 12.51 6.17
N LEU A 252 -1.36 11.60 6.76
CA LEU A 252 -0.96 10.80 7.89
C LEU A 252 -0.54 9.41 7.41
N MET A 253 0.72 9.05 7.64
CA MET A 253 1.26 7.72 7.30
C MET A 253 0.39 6.57 7.82
N PRO A 254 -0.05 6.57 9.10
CA PRO A 254 -0.88 5.47 9.59
C PRO A 254 -2.23 5.32 8.88
N VAL A 255 -2.78 6.43 8.35
CA VAL A 255 -4.05 6.40 7.62
C VAL A 255 -3.84 5.87 6.21
N VAL A 256 -2.83 6.36 5.50
CA VAL A 256 -2.53 5.92 4.13
C VAL A 256 -2.10 4.46 4.11
N TYR A 257 -1.22 4.06 5.03
CA TYR A 257 -0.71 2.69 5.13
C TYR A 257 -1.84 1.67 5.33
N GLU A 258 -2.66 1.83 6.36
CA GLU A 258 -3.74 0.89 6.68
C GLU A 258 -4.79 0.79 5.57
N ARG A 259 -5.14 1.93 4.97
CA ARG A 259 -6.09 1.95 3.86
C ARG A 259 -5.50 1.30 2.60
N HIS A 260 -4.22 1.51 2.30
CA HIS A 260 -3.52 0.81 1.21
C HIS A 260 -3.43 -0.70 1.47
N TYR A 261 -3.12 -1.10 2.70
CA TYR A 261 -3.06 -2.49 3.12
C TYR A 261 -4.40 -3.21 2.90
N ALA A 262 -5.50 -2.61 3.39
CA ALA A 262 -6.83 -3.17 3.21
C ALA A 262 -7.29 -3.20 1.73
N LEU A 263 -6.87 -2.22 0.92
CA LEU A 263 -7.11 -2.22 -0.54
C LEU A 263 -6.37 -3.36 -1.24
N ASN A 264 -5.08 -3.58 -0.92
CA ASN A 264 -4.29 -4.68 -1.46
C ASN A 264 -4.89 -6.04 -1.08
N TRP A 265 -5.33 -6.18 0.17
CA TRP A 265 -6.04 -7.38 0.61
C TRP A 265 -7.34 -7.63 -0.17
N LEU A 266 -8.15 -6.58 -0.35
CA LEU A 266 -9.44 -6.66 -1.06
C LEU A 266 -9.27 -7.11 -2.51
N ILE A 267 -8.28 -6.59 -3.21
CA ILE A 267 -8.01 -6.96 -4.62
C ILE A 267 -7.25 -8.28 -4.77
N GLY A 268 -6.98 -8.99 -3.67
CA GLY A 268 -6.24 -10.25 -3.70
C GLY A 268 -4.79 -10.09 -4.17
N TYR A 269 -4.15 -8.98 -3.82
CA TYR A 269 -2.76 -8.73 -4.21
C TYR A 269 -1.84 -9.84 -3.70
N LYS A 270 -1.18 -10.53 -4.64
CA LYS A 270 -0.35 -11.74 -4.40
C LYS A 270 -1.10 -12.89 -3.70
N ASP A 271 -2.43 -12.92 -3.76
CA ASP A 271 -3.30 -13.87 -3.05
C ASP A 271 -2.99 -13.98 -1.54
N ALA A 272 -2.40 -12.92 -0.96
CA ALA A 272 -1.91 -12.94 0.41
C ALA A 272 -3.06 -13.08 1.42
N SER A 273 -2.78 -13.80 2.51
CA SER A 273 -3.62 -13.78 3.71
C SER A 273 -3.56 -12.40 4.37
N TRP A 274 -4.46 -12.12 5.32
CA TRP A 274 -4.55 -10.77 5.90
C TRP A 274 -3.21 -10.29 6.49
N ASP A 275 -2.48 -11.10 7.25
CA ASP A 275 -1.24 -10.64 7.92
C ASP A 275 -0.03 -10.54 6.97
N GLU A 276 -0.11 -11.15 5.80
CA GLU A 276 1.00 -11.26 4.85
C GLU A 276 0.90 -10.24 3.70
N VAL A 277 -0.10 -9.34 3.73
CA VAL A 277 -0.33 -8.41 2.62
C VAL A 277 0.85 -7.44 2.48
N PRO A 278 1.52 -7.43 1.30
CA PRO A 278 2.58 -6.48 1.05
C PRO A 278 2.01 -5.11 0.68
N THR A 279 2.77 -4.07 0.99
CA THR A 279 2.47 -2.66 0.68
C THR A 279 3.65 -1.97 0.02
N ASP A 280 4.39 -2.71 -0.82
CA ASP A 280 5.50 -2.16 -1.60
C ASP A 280 5.07 -0.96 -2.44
N THR A 281 5.92 0.09 -2.47
CA THR A 281 5.72 1.35 -3.20
C THR A 281 7.01 1.90 -3.74
#